data_AF-A0A0N1AZI9-F1
#
_entry.id   AF-A0A0N1AZI9-F1
#
_cell.length_a   1.000
_cell.length_b   1.000
_cell.length_c   1.000
_cell.angle_alpha   90.00
_cell.angle_beta   90.00
_cell.angle_gamma   90.00
#
_symmetry.space_group_name_H-M   'P 1'
#
loop_
_entity.id
_entity.type
_entity.pdbx_description
1 polymer ?
#
loop_
_entity_poly.entity_id
_entity_poly.type
_entity_poly.pdbx_seq_one_letter_code
_entity_poly.pdbx_strand_id
1 'polypeptide(L)'
;MMLATLVAPLLALQATGETPVAIKNDNPETWSVEYPLLIQPQVAAYRRCLAVTNRRIAGKADFEAQHAADVTRCAEARTSSVAEANAEMVGAKTTMPPEQVEQLFTNIGRIHVARGRDLDQQFTSRLAGAEAAVNNYEANRPKGLVIELRDASVVKARTDATAAPAERNKDGQ
;
A
#
# COMPACT_ATOMS: atom_id res chain seq x y z
N MET A 1 -7.75 49.77 34.00
CA MET A 1 -6.43 49.22 33.65
C MET A 1 -6.62 47.80 33.17
N MET A 2 -6.43 47.59 31.87
CA MET A 2 -6.31 46.27 31.23
C MET A 2 -4.87 45.74 31.40
N LEU A 3 -4.70 44.45 31.14
CA LEU A 3 -3.47 43.64 31.05
C LEU A 3 -2.98 42.99 32.35
N ALA A 4 -3.30 41.71 32.51
CA ALA A 4 -2.43 40.75 33.17
C ALA A 4 -2.66 39.33 32.62
N THR A 5 -1.87 39.01 31.58
CA THR A 5 -1.15 37.74 31.42
C THR A 5 -1.93 36.43 31.41
N LEU A 6 -2.41 36.08 30.21
CA LEU A 6 -2.52 34.69 29.72
C LEU A 6 -1.11 34.11 29.50
N VAL A 7 -0.45 33.62 30.55
CA VAL A 7 0.76 32.79 30.41
C VAL A 7 0.74 31.73 31.51
N ALA A 8 0.26 30.53 31.18
CA ALA A 8 0.70 29.23 31.68
C ALA A 8 -0.43 28.20 31.57
N PRO A 9 -0.46 27.46 30.44
CA PRO A 9 -0.51 26.00 30.59
C PRO A 9 0.63 25.32 29.83
N LEU A 10 1.73 26.03 29.55
CA LEU A 10 2.91 25.48 28.86
C LEU A 10 3.83 24.64 29.77
N LEU A 11 3.51 24.50 31.06
CA LEU A 11 4.32 23.76 32.03
C LEU A 11 3.86 22.31 32.29
N ALA A 12 2.82 21.82 31.60
CA ALA A 12 2.36 20.43 31.73
C ALA A 12 3.03 19.45 30.75
N LEU A 13 4.00 19.90 29.94
CA LEU A 13 4.66 19.05 28.92
C LEU A 13 6.08 18.59 29.30
N GLN A 14 6.50 18.75 30.56
CA GLN A 14 7.85 18.45 31.02
C GLN A 14 7.89 17.44 32.16
N ALA A 15 7.20 16.30 32.04
CA ALA A 15 7.45 15.16 32.92
C ALA A 15 6.78 13.86 32.41
N THR A 16 7.36 13.21 31.41
CA THR A 16 7.50 11.75 31.44
C THR A 16 8.83 11.37 30.79
N GLY A 17 9.80 10.98 31.63
CA GLY A 17 10.97 10.22 31.21
C GLY A 17 10.58 8.77 30.97
N GLU A 18 9.65 8.55 30.05
CA GLU A 18 9.30 7.20 29.63
C GLU A 18 10.34 6.74 28.61
N THR A 19 11.01 5.63 28.95
CA THR A 19 11.76 4.81 28.00
C THR A 19 10.95 4.68 26.70
N PRO A 20 11.56 4.68 25.51
CA PRO A 20 10.85 4.39 24.27
C PRO A 20 10.28 2.96 24.36
N VAL A 21 9.05 2.83 24.85
CA VAL A 21 8.33 1.57 24.88
C VAL A 21 7.80 1.40 23.47
N ALA A 22 8.20 0.31 22.82
CA ALA A 22 7.49 -0.16 21.65
C ALA A 22 6.07 -0.51 22.11
N ILE A 23 5.12 0.39 21.93
CA ILE A 23 3.70 0.11 22.15
C ILE A 23 3.36 -1.06 21.22
N LYS A 24 3.00 -2.21 21.81
CA LYS A 24 2.53 -3.37 21.06
C LYS A 24 1.19 -3.00 20.44
N ASN A 25 1.25 -2.48 19.23
CA ASN A 25 0.09 -2.10 18.45
C ASN A 25 -0.04 -3.12 17.32
N ASP A 26 -1.19 -3.76 17.20
CA ASP A 26 -1.37 -4.90 16.29
C ASP A 26 -1.48 -4.48 14.80
N ASN A 27 -1.44 -3.18 14.51
CA ASN A 27 -1.44 -2.63 13.15
C ASN A 27 -0.05 -2.01 12.80
N PRO A 28 0.61 -2.42 11.69
CA PRO A 28 1.88 -1.83 11.25
C PRO A 28 1.78 -0.34 10.86
N GLU A 29 0.57 0.19 10.59
CA GLU A 29 0.34 1.61 10.30
C GLU A 29 0.43 2.50 11.55
N THR A 30 0.23 1.93 12.75
CA THR A 30 0.26 2.66 14.03
C THR A 30 1.59 2.49 14.77
N TRP A 31 2.57 1.85 14.14
CA TRP A 31 3.94 1.77 14.64
C TRP A 31 4.66 3.12 14.48
N SER A 32 4.37 4.06 15.38
CA SER A 32 5.15 5.26 15.59
C SER A 32 6.28 4.98 16.57
N VAL A 33 7.52 5.25 16.19
CA VAL A 33 8.65 5.19 17.14
C VAL A 33 8.90 6.58 17.69
N GLU A 34 8.93 6.68 19.02
CA GLU A 34 9.28 7.90 19.74
C GLU A 34 10.79 7.98 19.95
N TYR A 35 11.35 9.18 19.79
CA TYR A 35 12.77 9.44 19.94
C TYR A 35 13.01 10.94 20.21
N PRO A 36 14.16 11.29 20.82
CA PRO A 36 14.52 12.69 21.04
C PRO A 36 14.61 13.47 19.72
N LEU A 37 14.09 14.70 19.73
CA LEU A 37 14.10 15.58 18.55
C LEU A 37 15.52 15.79 18.00
N LEU A 38 16.53 15.78 18.86
CA LEU A 38 17.93 15.98 18.52
C LEU A 38 18.43 15.00 17.44
N ILE A 39 17.98 13.74 17.46
CA ILE A 39 18.41 12.70 16.49
C ILE A 39 17.45 12.54 15.30
N GLN A 40 16.49 13.45 15.17
CA GLN A 40 15.56 13.46 14.03
C GLN A 40 16.28 13.50 12.67
N PRO A 41 17.38 14.26 12.46
CA PRO A 41 18.09 14.27 11.18
C PRO A 41 18.62 12.90 10.78
N GLN A 42 19.17 12.13 11.73
CA GLN A 42 19.75 10.81 11.51
C GLN A 42 18.66 9.76 11.25
N VAL A 43 17.56 9.81 12.00
CA VAL A 43 16.37 8.99 11.73
C VAL A 43 15.83 9.27 10.32
N ALA A 44 15.75 10.54 9.93
CA ALA A 44 15.29 10.94 8.60
C ALA A 44 16.25 10.48 7.49
N ALA A 45 17.56 10.51 7.71
CA ALA A 45 18.55 10.01 6.76
C ALA A 45 18.36 8.52 6.47
N TYR A 46 18.24 7.70 7.52
CA TYR A 46 17.99 6.27 7.33
C TYR A 46 16.64 6.00 6.65
N ARG A 47 15.57 6.69 7.06
CA ARG A 47 14.25 6.56 6.42
C ARG A 47 14.26 6.95 4.94
N ARG A 48 15.02 7.99 4.56
CA ARG A 48 15.19 8.37 3.15
C ARG A 48 15.86 7.27 2.34
N CYS A 49 16.85 6.58 2.89
CA CYS A 49 17.45 5.43 2.22
C CYS A 49 16.39 4.34 1.96
N LEU A 50 15.59 4.01 2.97
CA LEU A 50 14.55 2.98 2.88
C LEU A 50 13.42 3.33 1.89
N ALA A 51 13.14 4.62 1.68
CA ALA A 51 12.03 5.12 0.86
C ALA A 51 12.31 5.07 -0.66
N VAL A 52 12.48 3.86 -1.21
CA VAL A 52 12.63 3.64 -2.66
C VAL A 52 11.29 3.76 -3.37
N THR A 53 11.24 4.56 -4.44
CA THR A 53 10.04 4.81 -5.25
C THR A 53 9.82 3.79 -6.37
N ASN A 54 10.86 3.07 -6.81
CA ASN A 54 10.80 2.12 -7.94
C ASN A 54 10.50 0.69 -7.48
N ARG A 55 9.36 0.48 -6.81
CA ARG A 55 8.88 -0.86 -6.46
C ARG A 55 8.44 -1.63 -7.70
N ARG A 56 8.77 -2.92 -7.77
CA ARG A 56 8.31 -3.80 -8.84
C ARG A 56 6.91 -4.29 -8.49
N ILE A 57 5.94 -4.11 -9.39
CA ILE A 57 4.61 -4.69 -9.25
C ILE A 57 4.44 -5.71 -10.36
N ALA A 58 4.58 -7.00 -10.02
CA ALA A 58 4.58 -8.10 -11.00
C ALA A 58 3.38 -9.06 -10.82
N GLY A 59 2.26 -8.57 -10.29
CA GLY A 59 1.07 -9.38 -10.04
C GLY A 59 1.25 -10.40 -8.90
N LYS A 60 2.26 -10.21 -8.04
CA LYS A 60 2.58 -11.06 -6.90
C LYS A 60 2.66 -10.22 -5.63
N ALA A 61 2.31 -10.83 -4.51
CA ALA A 61 2.52 -10.28 -3.18
C ALA A 61 3.99 -10.52 -2.76
N ASP A 62 4.90 -9.66 -3.22
CA ASP A 62 6.33 -9.72 -2.89
C ASP A 62 6.88 -8.42 -2.28
N PHE A 63 6.01 -7.55 -1.75
CA PHE A 63 6.39 -6.28 -1.15
C PHE A 63 7.20 -6.46 0.13
N GLU A 64 6.90 -7.44 0.99
CA GLU A 64 7.71 -7.75 2.18
C GLU A 64 9.16 -8.06 1.81
N ALA A 65 9.36 -8.89 0.78
CA ALA A 65 10.69 -9.25 0.28
C ALA A 65 11.43 -8.03 -0.30
N GLN A 66 10.73 -7.18 -1.05
CA GLN A 66 11.30 -5.93 -1.57
C GLN A 66 11.70 -4.97 -0.43
N HIS A 67 10.90 -4.86 0.63
CA HIS A 67 11.22 -4.02 1.78
C HIS A 67 12.37 -4.61 2.62
N ALA A 68 12.45 -5.92 2.78
CA ALA A 68 13.57 -6.60 3.45
C ALA A 68 14.90 -6.39 2.69
N ALA A 69 14.85 -6.39 1.36
CA ALA A 69 16.00 -6.08 0.53
C ALA A 69 16.51 -4.64 0.75
N ASP A 70 15.61 -3.67 0.98
CA ASP A 70 16.06 -2.30 1.30
C ASP A 70 16.82 -2.22 2.61
N VAL A 71 16.37 -2.95 3.65
CA VAL A 71 17.06 -2.95 4.95
C VAL A 71 18.50 -3.42 4.78
N THR A 72 18.70 -4.44 3.95
CA THR A 72 20.04 -4.94 3.61
C THR A 72 20.84 -3.90 2.81
N ARG A 73 20.25 -3.31 1.78
CA ARG A 73 20.90 -2.27 0.95
C ARG A 73 21.28 -1.01 1.75
N CYS A 74 20.47 -0.67 2.76
CA CYS A 74 20.65 0.52 3.59
C CYS A 74 21.44 0.26 4.88
N ALA A 75 22.12 -0.88 5.00
CA ALA A 75 22.87 -1.24 6.21
C ALA A 75 23.99 -0.23 6.55
N GLU A 76 24.69 0.30 5.55
CA GLU A 76 25.72 1.33 5.75
C GLU A 76 25.09 2.66 6.21
N ALA A 77 23.99 3.08 5.58
CA ALA A 77 23.26 4.28 5.99
C ALA A 77 22.73 4.18 7.43
N ARG A 78 22.25 2.99 7.83
CA ARG A 78 21.88 2.69 9.22
C ARG A 78 23.08 2.87 10.14
N THR A 79 24.22 2.26 9.81
CA THR A 79 25.44 2.30 10.63
C THR A 79 25.94 3.73 10.82
N SER A 80 26.01 4.54 9.75
CA SER A 80 26.38 5.96 9.83
C SER A 80 25.41 6.74 10.71
N SER A 81 24.10 6.55 10.48
CA SER A 81 23.06 7.28 11.21
C SER A 81 23.05 6.94 12.71
N VAL A 82 23.31 5.69 13.09
CA VAL A 82 23.46 5.28 14.50
C VAL A 82 24.68 5.93 15.13
N ALA A 83 25.83 5.90 14.46
CA ALA A 83 27.07 6.47 14.98
C ALA A 83 26.92 7.99 15.20
N GLU A 84 26.36 8.70 14.22
CA GLU A 84 26.08 10.14 14.31
C GLU A 84 25.06 10.43 15.41
N ALA A 85 23.98 9.64 15.52
CA ALA A 85 22.98 9.84 16.56
C ALA A 85 23.57 9.66 17.97
N ASN A 86 24.44 8.67 18.15
CA ASN A 86 25.15 8.47 19.42
C ASN A 86 26.12 9.61 19.73
N ALA A 87 26.78 10.18 18.72
CA ALA A 87 27.65 11.35 18.89
C ALA A 87 26.86 12.58 19.34
N GLU A 88 25.70 12.84 18.74
CA GLU A 88 24.80 13.95 19.13
C GLU A 88 24.23 13.78 20.56
N MET A 89 24.08 12.53 21.02
CA MET A 89 23.59 12.25 22.38
C MET A 89 24.61 12.56 23.49
N VAL A 90 25.89 12.76 23.15
CA VAL A 90 26.94 13.05 24.14
C VAL A 90 26.72 14.44 24.74
N GLY A 91 26.40 14.50 26.03
CA GLY A 91 26.15 15.76 26.74
C GLY A 91 24.77 16.39 26.45
N ALA A 92 23.89 15.68 25.74
CA ALA A 92 22.52 16.12 25.49
C ALA A 92 21.70 16.14 26.80
N LYS A 93 20.77 17.09 26.92
CA LYS A 93 19.85 17.18 28.08
C LYS A 93 18.86 16.02 28.12
N THR A 94 18.36 15.61 26.96
CA THR A 94 17.53 14.42 26.80
C THR A 94 18.42 13.32 26.29
N THR A 95 18.68 12.34 27.14
CA THR A 95 19.61 11.25 26.81
C THR A 95 18.84 10.03 26.31
N MET A 96 19.41 9.38 25.30
CA MET A 96 19.05 8.03 24.88
C MET A 96 20.36 7.23 24.86
N PRO A 97 20.45 6.13 25.62
CA PRO A 97 21.69 5.38 25.69
C PRO A 97 21.96 4.62 24.37
N PRO A 98 23.22 4.29 24.04
CA PRO A 98 23.59 3.78 22.73
C PRO A 98 22.84 2.50 22.31
N GLU A 99 22.52 1.63 23.26
CA GLU A 99 21.73 0.42 23.00
C GLU A 99 20.29 0.75 22.59
N GLN A 100 19.70 1.82 23.13
CA GLN A 100 18.35 2.27 22.75
C GLN A 100 18.37 2.96 21.38
N VAL A 101 19.45 3.68 21.04
CA VAL A 101 19.64 4.22 19.69
C VAL A 101 19.73 3.08 18.68
N GLU A 102 20.54 2.05 18.95
CA GLU A 102 20.65 0.88 18.07
C GLU A 102 19.29 0.15 17.92
N GLN A 103 18.55 0.02 19.02
CA GLN A 103 17.22 -0.59 19.00
C GLN A 103 16.20 0.24 18.23
N LEU A 104 16.24 1.57 18.32
CA LEU A 104 15.42 2.50 17.54
C LEU A 104 15.60 2.27 16.03
N PHE A 105 16.84 2.27 15.54
CA PHE A 105 17.13 2.06 14.12
C PHE A 105 16.78 0.64 13.66
N THR A 106 16.96 -0.36 14.51
CA THR A 106 16.49 -1.73 14.27
C THR A 106 14.97 -1.78 14.11
N ASN A 107 14.24 -1.12 15.00
CA ASN A 107 12.78 -1.07 14.97
C ASN A 107 12.27 -0.37 13.71
N ILE A 108 12.89 0.74 13.29
CA ILE A 108 12.56 1.40 12.02
C ILE A 108 12.66 0.43 10.83
N GLY A 109 13.74 -0.38 10.77
CA GLY A 109 13.88 -1.41 9.74
C GLY A 109 12.78 -2.47 9.80
N ARG A 110 12.44 -2.98 10.99
CA ARG A 110 11.34 -3.95 11.16
C ARG A 110 9.99 -3.38 10.74
N ILE A 111 9.71 -2.12 11.10
CA ILE A 111 8.48 -1.42 10.71
C ILE A 111 8.39 -1.30 9.20
N HIS A 112 9.50 -0.96 8.53
CA HIS A 112 9.56 -0.89 7.08
C HIS A 112 9.20 -2.23 6.42
N VAL A 113 9.74 -3.35 6.92
CA VAL A 113 9.42 -4.69 6.40
C VAL A 113 7.95 -5.06 6.64
N ALA A 114 7.43 -4.78 7.84
CA ALA A 114 6.04 -5.07 8.17
C ALA A 114 5.04 -4.28 7.32
N ARG A 115 5.38 -3.04 6.92
CA ARG A 115 4.58 -2.30 5.93
C ARG A 115 4.54 -3.00 4.58
N GLY A 116 5.65 -3.61 4.15
CA GLY A 116 5.65 -4.47 2.96
C GLY A 116 4.71 -5.66 3.09
N ARG A 117 4.71 -6.33 4.25
CA ARG A 117 3.79 -7.44 4.54
C ARG A 117 2.33 -7.03 4.52
N ASP A 118 2.01 -5.85 5.06
CA ASP A 118 0.65 -5.32 5.02
C ASP A 118 0.18 -5.09 3.57
N LEU A 119 1.04 -4.52 2.73
CA LEU A 119 0.76 -4.37 1.29
C LEU A 119 0.53 -5.73 0.61
N ASP A 120 1.28 -6.76 0.97
CA ASP A 120 1.09 -8.13 0.47
C ASP A 120 -0.27 -8.70 0.87
N GLN A 121 -0.69 -8.49 2.12
CA GLN A 121 -2.01 -8.91 2.62
C GLN A 121 -3.14 -8.18 1.89
N GLN A 122 -3.03 -6.85 1.73
CA GLN A 122 -3.98 -6.07 0.98
C GLN A 122 -4.05 -6.48 -0.50
N PHE A 123 -2.91 -6.73 -1.13
CA PHE A 123 -2.84 -7.20 -2.51
C PHE A 123 -3.56 -8.54 -2.68
N THR A 124 -3.25 -9.50 -1.81
CA THR A 124 -3.86 -10.83 -1.82
C THR A 124 -5.37 -10.77 -1.57
N SER A 125 -5.81 -9.95 -0.60
CA SER A 125 -7.22 -9.73 -0.30
C SER A 125 -7.97 -9.15 -1.52
N ARG A 126 -7.38 -8.18 -2.21
CA ARG A 126 -7.96 -7.59 -3.43
C ARG A 126 -8.06 -8.62 -4.57
N LEU A 127 -7.05 -9.47 -4.76
CA LEU A 127 -7.10 -10.53 -5.77
C LEU A 127 -8.19 -11.55 -5.47
N ALA A 128 -8.27 -12.04 -4.23
CA ALA A 128 -9.30 -12.99 -3.81
C ALA A 128 -10.72 -12.39 -3.97
N GLY A 129 -10.90 -11.12 -3.63
CA GLY A 129 -12.17 -10.41 -3.83
C GLY A 129 -12.55 -10.28 -5.31
N ALA A 130 -11.58 -9.99 -6.18
CA ALA A 130 -11.81 -9.91 -7.62
C ALA A 130 -12.20 -11.28 -8.21
N GLU A 131 -11.52 -12.35 -7.80
CA GLU A 131 -11.86 -13.72 -8.21
C GLU A 131 -13.26 -14.13 -7.74
N ALA A 132 -13.61 -13.84 -6.49
CA ALA A 132 -14.95 -14.08 -5.96
C ALA A 132 -16.04 -13.31 -6.73
N ALA A 133 -15.77 -12.05 -7.11
CA ALA A 133 -16.68 -11.25 -7.91
C ALA A 133 -16.88 -11.83 -9.32
N VAL A 134 -15.81 -12.28 -9.97
CA VAL A 134 -15.88 -12.98 -11.27
C VAL A 134 -16.68 -14.26 -11.15
N ASN A 135 -16.41 -15.08 -10.12
CA ASN A 135 -17.13 -16.33 -9.90
C ASN A 135 -18.63 -16.09 -9.66
N ASN A 136 -18.98 -15.07 -8.88
CA ASN A 136 -20.37 -14.68 -8.65
C ASN A 136 -21.06 -14.19 -9.93
N TYR A 137 -20.36 -13.40 -10.75
CA TYR A 137 -20.86 -12.98 -12.05
C TYR A 137 -21.10 -14.20 -12.96
N GLU A 138 -20.13 -15.09 -13.08
CA GLU A 138 -20.21 -16.29 -13.94
C GLU A 138 -21.28 -17.30 -13.47
N ALA A 139 -21.51 -17.40 -12.16
CA ALA A 139 -22.55 -18.25 -11.60
C ALA A 139 -23.97 -17.70 -11.86
N ASN A 140 -24.13 -16.38 -11.76
CA ASN A 140 -25.44 -15.71 -11.82
C ASN A 140 -25.74 -15.06 -13.18
N ARG A 141 -24.77 -15.03 -14.12
CA ARG A 141 -25.03 -14.51 -15.46
C ARG A 141 -26.14 -15.33 -16.12
N PRO A 142 -27.09 -14.69 -16.80
CA PRO A 142 -28.16 -15.40 -17.51
C PRO A 142 -27.53 -16.34 -18.55
N LYS A 143 -27.63 -17.65 -18.30
CA LYS A 143 -27.21 -18.70 -19.23
C LYS A 143 -28.27 -18.85 -20.33
N GLY A 144 -28.24 -17.94 -21.28
CA GLY A 144 -29.17 -17.85 -22.41
C GLY A 144 -29.39 -16.38 -22.73
N LEU A 145 -28.93 -15.83 -23.85
CA LEU A 145 -29.14 -16.30 -25.22
C LEU A 145 -27.86 -15.98 -26.02
N VAL A 146 -27.00 -16.96 -26.26
CA VAL A 146 -26.14 -16.89 -27.46
C VAL A 146 -27.10 -17.11 -28.61
N ILE A 147 -27.70 -16.03 -29.13
CA ILE A 147 -28.15 -16.07 -30.51
C ILE A 147 -26.86 -16.27 -31.28
N GLU A 148 -26.57 -17.51 -31.64
CA GLU A 148 -25.61 -17.80 -32.68
C GLU A 148 -26.09 -17.01 -33.90
N LEU A 149 -25.54 -15.81 -34.09
CA LEU A 149 -25.66 -14.99 -35.30
C LEU A 149 -25.07 -15.71 -36.54
N ARG A 150 -24.87 -17.02 -36.48
CA ARG A 150 -24.47 -17.87 -37.60
C ARG A 150 -25.61 -18.20 -38.55
N ASP A 151 -26.87 -17.95 -38.18
CA ASP A 151 -28.02 -18.29 -39.04
C ASP A 151 -28.82 -17.10 -39.58
N ALA A 152 -28.38 -15.86 -39.37
CA ALA A 152 -28.99 -14.72 -40.05
C ALA A 152 -28.84 -14.81 -41.59
N SER A 153 -27.83 -15.55 -42.09
CA SER A 153 -27.69 -15.88 -43.51
C SER A 153 -28.59 -17.04 -43.97
N VAL A 154 -28.92 -18.00 -43.10
CA VAL A 154 -29.77 -19.15 -43.44
C VAL A 154 -31.24 -18.75 -43.50
N VAL A 155 -31.68 -17.83 -42.65
CA VAL A 155 -33.05 -17.31 -42.69
C VAL A 155 -33.30 -16.52 -43.99
N LYS A 156 -32.35 -15.71 -44.45
CA LYS A 156 -32.50 -14.97 -45.72
C LYS A 156 -32.52 -15.89 -46.95
N ALA A 157 -31.72 -16.95 -46.96
CA ALA A 157 -31.67 -17.91 -48.06
C ALA A 157 -32.99 -18.69 -48.25
N ARG A 158 -33.75 -18.94 -47.18
CA ARG A 158 -35.07 -19.58 -47.29
C ARG A 158 -36.15 -18.62 -47.78
N THR A 159 -36.13 -17.36 -47.35
CA THR A 159 -37.12 -16.36 -47.78
C THR A 159 -37.00 -16.04 -49.27
N ASP A 160 -35.78 -15.98 -49.80
CA ASP A 160 -35.52 -15.72 -51.22
C ASP A 160 -35.85 -16.95 -52.11
N ALA A 161 -35.74 -18.17 -51.57
CA ALA A 161 -36.09 -19.40 -52.29
C ALA A 161 -37.61 -19.70 -52.33
N THR A 162 -38.40 -19.14 -51.40
CA THR A 162 -39.86 -19.27 -51.35
C THR A 162 -40.61 -18.08 -51.95
N ALA A 163 -39.90 -17.05 -52.42
CA ALA A 163 -40.52 -15.97 -53.18
C ALA A 163 -41.01 -16.52 -54.53
N ALA A 164 -42.33 -16.63 -54.68
CA ALA A 164 -42.93 -17.01 -55.95
C ALA A 164 -42.50 -16.03 -57.06
N PRO A 165 -42.22 -16.50 -58.29
CA PRO A 165 -41.96 -15.61 -59.40
C PRO A 165 -43.21 -14.77 -59.65
N ALA A 166 -43.04 -13.44 -59.67
CA ALA A 166 -44.09 -12.52 -60.05
C ALA A 166 -44.65 -12.93 -61.43
N GLU A 167 -45.95 -13.21 -61.48
CA GLU A 167 -46.67 -13.47 -62.72
C GLU A 167 -46.46 -12.28 -63.65
N ARG A 168 -45.82 -12.53 -64.81
CA ARG A 168 -45.87 -11.58 -65.93
C ARG A 168 -47.30 -11.57 -66.42
N ASN A 169 -48.07 -10.58 -65.98
CA ASN A 169 -49.37 -10.32 -66.55
C ASN A 169 -49.16 -9.93 -68.03
N LYS A 170 -49.50 -10.87 -68.91
CA LYS A 170 -49.64 -10.65 -70.35
C LYS A 170 -51.06 -10.12 -70.56
N ASP A 171 -51.21 -8.82 -70.61
CA ASP A 171 -52.33 -8.21 -71.32
C ASP A 171 -51.77 -7.13 -72.23
N GLY A 172 -51.59 -7.53 -73.49
CA GLY A 172 -51.53 -6.64 -74.62
C GLY A 172 -52.77 -6.86 -75.47
N GLN A 173 -53.68 -5.89 -75.46
CA GLN A 173 -54.48 -5.44 -76.59
C GLN A 173 -55.16 -4.11 -76.25
#